data_AF-A0A2E0SME4-F1
#
_entry.id   AF-A0A2E0SME4-F1
#
_cell.length_a   1.000
_cell.length_b   1.000
_cell.length_c   1.000
_cell.angle_alpha   90.00
_cell.angle_beta   90.00
_cell.angle_gamma   90.00
#
_symmetry.space_group_name_H-M   'P 1'
#
loop_
_entity.id
_entity.type
_entity.pdbx_description
1 polymer ?
#
loop_
_entity_poly.entity_id
_entity_poly.type
_entity_poly.pdbx_seq_one_letter_code
_entity_poly.pdbx_strand_id
1 'polypeptide(L)'
;MTLLNSNKPWLLMIVVLLLAGCPGPEQEEDLPSASPATTNETTETETPEDSFDMSLQRDPVDDEIVRYMLSNDNGMVVELINLGATVTRVLLPTPDGEPVNVTLNFEDPTKYKQNPPYFGSICGRYSNRIAGGKFSLDGQEYTLATNNDPNHLHGGDEGFNKKLWMAKEIQEDDHVGIEFTYNSPDGEEGYPGSLTVTVAYTLNNENELKLEYTATSDKKTVLNLTNHCYWNLAGAGSGPILDHELQLNCDRYIPVDATGIPTGELAPVAGTPMDFTSFHTLGEQIEQVEG
;
A
#
# COMPACT_ATOMS: atom_id res chain seq x y z
N MET A 1 -48.70 -6.37 -29.11
CA MET A 1 -48.95 -5.45 -27.99
C MET A 1 -47.88 -5.75 -26.96
N THR A 2 -46.64 -5.24 -27.06
CA THR A 2 -46.20 -3.81 -27.12
C THR A 2 -46.70 -3.06 -25.87
N LEU A 3 -45.91 -2.40 -25.01
CA LEU A 3 -44.58 -1.76 -25.09
C LEU A 3 -43.75 -2.07 -23.80
N LEU A 4 -42.41 -2.22 -23.80
CA LEU A 4 -41.35 -1.20 -23.87
C LEU A 4 -41.32 -0.21 -22.67
N ASN A 5 -40.46 -0.44 -21.65
CA ASN A 5 -39.58 0.59 -21.05
C ASN A 5 -38.58 0.02 -20.00
N SER A 6 -37.28 0.28 -20.16
CA SER A 6 -36.33 0.42 -19.04
C SER A 6 -35.10 1.22 -19.47
N ASN A 7 -34.96 2.44 -18.94
CA ASN A 7 -33.79 3.29 -19.17
C ASN A 7 -32.56 2.67 -18.48
N LYS A 8 -31.47 2.53 -19.22
CA LYS A 8 -30.11 2.42 -18.66
C LYS A 8 -29.34 3.72 -18.95
N PRO A 9 -29.03 4.58 -17.96
CA PRO A 9 -27.94 5.53 -18.11
C PRO A 9 -26.61 4.78 -18.02
N TRP A 10 -25.60 5.28 -18.73
CA TRP A 10 -24.30 4.64 -18.88
C TRP A 10 -23.32 5.19 -17.82
N LEU A 11 -22.31 4.40 -17.43
CA LEU A 11 -21.07 4.92 -16.87
C LEU A 11 -19.89 4.42 -17.71
N LEU A 12 -18.85 5.27 -17.82
CA LEU A 12 -17.80 5.16 -18.83
C LEU A 12 -16.83 3.98 -18.59
N MET A 13 -16.69 3.12 -19.61
CA MET A 13 -15.38 2.55 -19.95
C MET A 13 -14.68 3.50 -20.93
N ILE A 14 -13.40 3.78 -20.70
CA ILE A 14 -12.50 4.31 -21.74
C ILE A 14 -11.40 3.29 -21.99
N VAL A 15 -11.44 2.67 -23.16
CA VAL A 15 -10.38 1.88 -23.78
C VAL A 15 -10.12 2.50 -25.15
N VAL A 16 -8.86 2.84 -25.48
CA VAL A 16 -8.52 3.44 -26.79
C VAL A 16 -7.20 2.90 -27.35
N LEU A 17 -7.32 1.99 -28.33
CA LEU A 17 -6.32 1.44 -29.26
C LEU A 17 -7.12 1.09 -30.55
N LEU A 18 -6.72 1.23 -31.83
CA LEU A 18 -5.47 1.56 -32.55
C LEU A 18 -5.81 2.11 -33.97
N LEU A 19 -4.99 3.02 -34.53
CA LEU A 19 -4.60 3.15 -35.97
C LEU A 19 -5.69 3.35 -37.08
N ALA A 20 -5.50 3.92 -38.28
CA ALA A 20 -4.49 4.74 -38.99
C ALA A 20 -5.18 5.34 -40.27
N GLY A 21 -4.68 6.32 -41.06
CA GLY A 21 -3.48 7.18 -41.00
C GLY A 21 -3.26 7.99 -42.32
N CYS A 22 -2.21 8.84 -42.34
CA CYS A 22 -1.39 9.34 -43.48
C CYS A 22 -2.00 10.17 -44.66
N PRO A 23 -1.18 10.94 -45.45
CA PRO A 23 0.27 11.25 -45.32
C PRO A 23 0.70 12.74 -45.49
N GLY A 24 1.92 13.05 -45.00
CA GLY A 24 2.90 13.96 -45.64
C GLY A 24 3.20 15.33 -44.97
N PRO A 25 4.41 15.91 -45.14
CA PRO A 25 5.72 15.29 -45.42
C PRO A 25 6.85 15.66 -44.41
N GLU A 26 7.81 14.74 -44.30
CA GLU A 26 9.24 14.87 -43.93
C GLU A 26 9.76 16.13 -43.21
N GLN A 27 10.27 15.92 -41.99
CA GLN A 27 11.57 16.44 -41.56
C GLN A 27 12.22 15.41 -40.61
N GLU A 28 13.42 14.94 -40.95
CA GLU A 28 14.25 14.08 -40.10
C GLU A 28 15.00 14.94 -39.07
N GLU A 29 14.98 14.54 -37.79
CA GLU A 29 15.95 15.03 -36.80
C GLU A 29 16.80 13.85 -36.30
N ASP A 30 18.12 14.06 -36.26
CA ASP A 30 19.14 13.03 -36.06
C ASP A 30 19.08 12.37 -34.67
N LEU A 31 19.13 11.04 -34.65
CA LEU A 31 19.52 10.27 -33.47
C LEU A 31 21.06 10.35 -33.29
N PRO A 32 21.59 10.68 -32.11
CA PRO A 32 23.04 10.71 -31.89
C PRO A 32 23.63 9.30 -32.00
N SER A 33 24.63 9.14 -32.86
CA SER A 33 25.28 7.86 -33.10
C SER A 33 26.26 7.46 -31.99
N ALA A 34 26.34 6.15 -31.74
CA ALA A 34 27.34 5.59 -30.83
C ALA A 34 28.78 5.86 -31.31
N SER A 35 29.65 6.26 -30.38
CA SER A 35 31.10 6.35 -30.62
C SER A 35 31.83 5.10 -30.12
N PRO A 36 32.94 4.69 -30.75
CA PRO A 36 33.55 3.39 -30.53
C PRO A 36 34.35 3.28 -29.23
N ALA A 37 34.41 2.05 -28.70
CA ALA A 37 35.22 1.71 -27.55
C ALA A 37 36.71 1.96 -27.82
N THR A 38 37.41 2.56 -26.84
CA THR A 38 38.87 2.63 -26.83
C THR A 38 39.38 1.73 -25.71
N THR A 39 40.22 0.75 -26.06
CA THR A 39 40.89 -0.14 -25.10
C THR A 39 41.85 0.62 -24.21
N ASN A 40 41.81 0.36 -22.90
CA ASN A 40 42.91 0.68 -21.97
C ASN A 40 43.17 -0.49 -21.01
N GLU A 41 44.33 -0.43 -20.37
CA GLU A 41 45.04 -1.60 -19.85
C GLU A 41 44.42 -2.23 -18.60
N THR A 42 44.61 -3.54 -18.47
CA THR A 42 44.29 -4.33 -17.27
C THR A 42 45.08 -3.81 -16.07
N THR A 43 44.36 -3.17 -15.14
CA THR A 43 44.76 -3.05 -13.74
C THR A 43 43.84 -3.96 -12.95
N GLU A 44 44.38 -4.85 -12.11
CA GLU A 44 43.59 -5.65 -11.19
C GLU A 44 43.02 -4.73 -10.10
N THR A 45 41.84 -4.16 -10.36
CA THR A 45 41.00 -3.58 -9.31
C THR A 45 40.25 -4.71 -8.63
N GLU A 46 40.57 -4.95 -7.36
CA GLU A 46 39.68 -5.66 -6.45
C GLU A 46 38.30 -5.01 -6.57
N THR A 47 37.28 -5.78 -6.97
CA THR A 47 35.90 -5.36 -6.83
C THR A 47 35.66 -5.07 -5.35
N PRO A 48 35.09 -3.91 -4.98
CA PRO A 48 34.49 -3.78 -3.67
C PRO A 48 33.50 -4.94 -3.53
N GLU A 49 33.66 -5.76 -2.49
CA GLU A 49 32.53 -6.52 -2.00
C GLU A 49 31.54 -5.46 -1.52
N ASP A 50 30.41 -5.30 -2.22
CA ASP A 50 29.31 -4.46 -1.79
C ASP A 50 28.71 -5.08 -0.52
N SER A 51 29.36 -4.82 0.62
CA SER A 51 28.87 -5.19 1.93
C SER A 51 27.67 -4.30 2.24
N PHE A 52 26.48 -4.85 2.05
CA PHE A 52 25.29 -4.29 2.66
C PHE A 52 25.47 -4.41 4.18
N ASP A 53 25.48 -3.27 4.87
CA ASP A 53 25.49 -3.21 6.33
C ASP A 53 24.08 -2.84 6.80
N MET A 54 23.56 -3.55 7.81
CA MET A 54 22.31 -3.24 8.45
C MET A 54 22.31 -1.80 8.99
N SER A 55 21.46 -0.96 8.41
CA SER A 55 21.58 0.48 8.58
C SER A 55 20.25 1.22 8.43
N LEU A 56 20.20 2.40 9.06
CA LEU A 56 19.11 3.35 8.92
C LEU A 56 19.68 4.65 8.32
N GLN A 57 19.03 5.15 7.27
CA GLN A 57 19.32 6.46 6.67
C GLN A 57 18.08 7.36 6.74
N ARG A 58 18.29 8.68 6.82
CA ARG A 58 17.24 9.67 7.02
C ARG A 58 17.40 10.86 6.07
N ASP A 59 16.45 11.03 5.16
CA ASP A 59 16.47 12.06 4.12
C ASP A 59 15.23 12.99 4.22
N PRO A 60 15.41 14.30 4.46
CA PRO A 60 14.32 15.27 4.32
C PRO A 60 13.81 15.34 2.88
N VAL A 61 12.49 15.29 2.68
CA VAL A 61 11.84 15.44 1.36
C VAL A 61 11.31 16.85 1.16
N ASP A 62 10.60 17.40 2.17
CA ASP A 62 10.23 18.81 2.28
C ASP A 62 10.38 19.27 3.74
N ASP A 63 9.82 20.44 4.10
CA ASP A 63 9.88 20.97 5.47
C ASP A 63 9.16 20.10 6.52
N GLU A 64 8.30 19.16 6.09
CA GLU A 64 7.43 18.32 6.94
C GLU A 64 7.70 16.81 6.77
N ILE A 65 7.91 16.37 5.53
CA ILE A 65 8.07 14.96 5.15
C ILE A 65 9.55 14.57 5.24
N VAL A 66 9.80 13.45 5.92
CA VAL A 66 11.11 12.82 6.02
C VAL A 66 10.98 11.37 5.56
N ARG A 67 11.88 10.94 4.66
CA ARG A 67 12.11 9.55 4.28
C ARG A 67 13.09 8.90 5.26
N TYR A 68 12.81 7.65 5.59
CA TYR A 68 13.67 6.74 6.32
C TYR A 68 13.93 5.52 5.44
N MET A 69 15.18 5.10 5.32
CA MET A 69 15.56 3.89 4.57
C MET A 69 16.16 2.91 5.55
N LEU A 70 15.58 1.72 5.65
CA LEU A 70 16.10 0.60 6.41
C LEU A 70 16.74 -0.37 5.43
N SER A 71 17.99 -0.74 5.65
CA SER A 71 18.72 -1.76 4.87
C SER A 71 19.17 -2.90 5.79
N ASN A 72 19.31 -4.11 5.24
CA ASN A 72 19.89 -5.26 5.94
C ASN A 72 21.06 -5.87 5.16
N ASP A 73 21.76 -6.84 5.77
CA ASP A 73 22.99 -7.42 5.21
C ASP A 73 22.76 -8.28 3.95
N ASN A 74 21.50 -8.60 3.63
CA ASN A 74 21.14 -9.31 2.41
C ASN A 74 20.85 -8.36 1.23
N GLY A 75 20.90 -7.05 1.42
CA GLY A 75 20.56 -6.05 0.40
C GLY A 75 19.06 -5.81 0.22
N MET A 76 18.20 -6.25 1.16
CA MET A 76 16.81 -5.81 1.20
C MET A 76 16.74 -4.38 1.75
N VAL A 77 15.94 -3.53 1.10
CA VAL A 77 15.76 -2.13 1.50
C VAL A 77 14.27 -1.80 1.63
N VAL A 78 13.90 -1.15 2.74
CA VAL A 78 12.54 -0.67 3.02
C VAL A 78 12.57 0.85 3.16
N GLU A 79 11.90 1.56 2.25
CA GLU A 79 11.69 3.01 2.37
C GLU A 79 10.36 3.30 3.05
N LEU A 80 10.41 4.23 4.00
CA LEU A 80 9.28 4.69 4.82
C LEU A 80 9.23 6.22 4.83
N ILE A 81 8.05 6.82 5.00
CA ILE A 81 7.90 8.26 5.30
C ILE A 81 7.03 8.49 6.54
N ASN A 82 7.33 9.57 7.27
CA ASN A 82 6.58 9.97 8.47
C ASN A 82 5.13 10.40 8.18
N LEU A 83 4.80 10.81 6.96
CA LEU A 83 3.43 11.07 6.53
C LEU A 83 2.66 9.74 6.42
N GLY A 84 1.61 9.58 7.22
CA GLY A 84 0.81 8.35 7.28
C GLY A 84 1.53 7.13 7.85
N ALA A 85 2.74 7.30 8.41
CA ALA A 85 3.65 6.21 8.77
C ALA A 85 3.76 5.19 7.63
N THR A 86 4.06 5.67 6.42
CA THR A 86 3.81 4.99 5.15
C THR A 86 5.03 4.24 4.64
N VAL A 87 4.87 2.96 4.26
CA VAL A 87 5.84 2.23 3.43
C VAL A 87 5.76 2.78 2.01
N THR A 88 6.85 3.37 1.52
CA THR A 88 6.90 3.88 0.14
C THR A 88 7.49 2.88 -0.83
N ARG A 89 8.52 2.10 -0.44
CA ARG A 89 9.13 1.08 -1.30
C ARG A 89 9.62 -0.11 -0.47
N VAL A 90 9.55 -1.30 -1.04
CA VAL A 90 10.24 -2.50 -0.53
C VAL A 90 11.02 -3.07 -1.70
N LEU A 91 12.33 -2.88 -1.67
CA LEU A 91 13.26 -3.35 -2.69
C LEU A 91 13.81 -4.70 -2.25
N LEU A 92 13.63 -5.71 -3.09
CA LEU A 92 14.24 -7.03 -2.90
C LEU A 92 15.49 -7.15 -3.78
N PRO A 93 16.59 -7.70 -3.26
CA PRO A 93 17.78 -7.99 -4.06
C PRO A 93 17.44 -9.02 -5.15
N THR A 94 18.14 -8.95 -6.29
CA THR A 94 18.07 -9.99 -7.32
C THR A 94 19.46 -10.60 -7.55
N PRO A 95 19.57 -11.89 -7.94
CA PRO A 95 20.88 -12.55 -8.01
C PRO A 95 21.90 -11.92 -8.97
N ASP A 96 21.44 -11.28 -10.05
CA ASP A 96 22.28 -10.81 -11.16
C ASP A 96 21.91 -9.39 -11.66
N GLY A 97 21.20 -8.58 -10.86
CA GLY A 97 20.69 -7.28 -11.32
C GLY A 97 20.11 -6.36 -10.25
N GLU A 98 19.65 -5.19 -10.71
CA GLU A 98 19.11 -4.11 -9.88
C GLU A 98 17.99 -4.57 -8.92
N PRO A 99 17.96 -4.09 -7.66
CA PRO A 99 16.90 -4.41 -6.71
C PRO A 99 15.51 -4.03 -7.23
N VAL A 100 14.55 -4.95 -7.10
CA VAL A 100 13.18 -4.77 -7.59
C VAL A 100 12.28 -4.25 -6.47
N ASN A 101 11.70 -3.05 -6.66
CA ASN A 101 10.63 -2.56 -5.79
C ASN A 101 9.35 -3.38 -6.01
N VAL A 102 8.88 -4.09 -4.98
CA VAL A 102 7.69 -4.94 -5.04
C VAL A 102 6.42 -4.32 -4.46
N THR A 103 6.44 -3.04 -4.05
CA THR A 103 5.26 -2.32 -3.54
C THR A 103 4.85 -1.16 -4.44
N LEU A 104 3.55 -1.03 -4.74
CA LEU A 104 3.02 0.13 -5.49
C LEU A 104 3.23 1.43 -4.70
N ASN A 105 3.73 2.45 -5.39
CA ASN A 105 4.18 3.70 -4.79
C ASN A 105 3.85 4.92 -5.66
N PHE A 106 3.96 6.11 -5.06
CA PHE A 106 4.26 7.33 -5.82
C PHE A 106 5.78 7.58 -5.83
N GLU A 107 6.33 8.00 -6.96
CA GLU A 107 7.76 8.37 -7.09
C GLU A 107 8.11 9.64 -6.30
N ASP A 108 7.17 10.60 -6.27
CA ASP A 108 7.27 11.85 -5.50
C ASP A 108 6.55 11.66 -4.15
N PRO A 109 7.28 11.64 -3.01
CA PRO A 109 6.65 11.38 -1.71
C PRO A 109 5.65 12.48 -1.28
N THR A 110 5.70 13.68 -1.86
CA THR A 110 4.71 14.73 -1.56
C THR A 110 3.30 14.36 -2.05
N LYS A 111 3.17 13.44 -3.01
CA LYS A 111 1.88 12.93 -3.51
C LYS A 111 1.11 12.12 -2.47
N TYR A 112 1.79 11.58 -1.45
CA TYR A 112 1.12 10.90 -0.34
C TYR A 112 0.25 11.85 0.50
N LYS A 113 0.38 13.19 0.38
CA LYS A 113 -0.56 14.16 0.98
C LYS A 113 -1.99 14.01 0.43
N GLN A 114 -2.19 13.35 -0.72
CA GLN A 114 -3.51 12.99 -1.25
C GLN A 114 -3.84 11.50 -1.07
N ASN A 115 -2.89 10.61 -1.39
CA ASN A 115 -2.97 9.14 -1.37
C ASN A 115 -4.39 8.50 -1.45
N PRO A 116 -5.18 8.71 -2.53
CA PRO A 116 -6.50 8.11 -2.65
C PRO A 116 -6.58 6.57 -2.54
N PRO A 117 -5.58 5.79 -3.02
CA PRO A 117 -5.57 4.34 -2.84
C PRO A 117 -4.93 3.87 -1.52
N TYR A 118 -4.60 4.78 -0.60
CA TYR A 118 -3.96 4.47 0.69
C TYR A 118 -2.61 3.74 0.62
N PHE A 119 -1.94 3.68 -0.54
CA PHE A 119 -0.69 2.94 -0.79
C PHE A 119 0.26 2.99 0.41
N GLY A 120 0.50 1.84 1.04
CA GLY A 120 1.49 1.64 2.10
C GLY A 120 1.26 2.40 3.41
N SER A 121 0.22 3.22 3.52
CA SER A 121 -0.08 4.03 4.71
C SER A 121 -0.78 3.23 5.81
N ILE A 122 -0.74 3.74 7.03
CA ILE A 122 -1.58 3.25 8.13
C ILE A 122 -3.01 3.79 7.99
N CYS A 123 -3.97 2.88 7.85
CA CYS A 123 -5.40 3.20 7.96
C CYS A 123 -5.86 3.15 9.41
N GLY A 124 -6.56 4.19 9.85
CA GLY A 124 -7.05 4.34 11.22
C GLY A 124 -7.72 5.70 11.43
N ARG A 125 -8.54 5.90 12.47
CA ARG A 125 -8.66 5.07 13.68
C ARG A 125 -9.39 3.71 13.50
N TYR A 126 -10.20 3.56 12.46
CA TYR A 126 -10.81 2.28 12.10
C TYR A 126 -10.58 1.96 10.62
N SER A 127 -9.84 0.90 10.33
CA SER A 127 -9.61 0.39 8.98
C SER A 127 -10.85 -0.32 8.42
N ASN A 128 -10.99 -0.32 7.09
CA ASN A 128 -12.19 -0.77 6.37
C ASN A 128 -13.44 0.09 6.71
N ARG A 129 -14.66 -0.45 6.58
CA ARG A 129 -15.91 0.32 6.56
C ARG A 129 -16.69 0.27 7.87
N ILE A 130 -17.37 1.37 8.18
CA ILE A 130 -18.45 1.43 9.20
C ILE A 130 -19.74 1.87 8.50
N ALA A 131 -20.78 1.03 8.59
CA ALA A 131 -22.05 1.20 7.90
C ALA A 131 -22.73 2.53 8.28
N GLY A 132 -23.12 3.33 7.29
CA GLY A 132 -23.76 4.63 7.49
C GLY A 132 -22.92 5.66 8.27
N GLY A 133 -21.63 5.39 8.48
CA GLY A 133 -20.77 6.19 9.36
C GLY A 133 -21.21 6.22 10.82
N LYS A 134 -21.87 5.18 11.33
CA LYS A 134 -22.40 5.15 12.69
C LYS A 134 -22.03 3.90 13.48
N PHE A 135 -21.74 4.10 14.76
CA PHE A 135 -21.62 3.03 15.74
C PHE A 135 -22.14 3.47 17.11
N SER A 136 -22.40 2.50 17.98
CA SER A 136 -22.80 2.77 19.37
C SER A 136 -21.78 2.18 20.34
N LEU A 137 -21.41 2.96 21.35
CA LEU A 137 -20.51 2.55 22.42
C LEU A 137 -21.13 2.94 23.77
N ASP A 138 -21.30 1.95 24.66
CA ASP A 138 -21.93 2.09 25.98
C ASP A 138 -23.29 2.83 25.97
N GLY A 139 -24.07 2.64 24.90
CA GLY A 139 -25.40 3.21 24.71
C GLY A 139 -25.41 4.61 24.09
N GLN A 140 -24.26 5.22 23.84
CA GLN A 140 -24.12 6.48 23.09
C GLN A 140 -23.86 6.18 21.60
N GLU A 141 -24.63 6.82 20.71
CA GLU A 141 -24.38 6.81 19.27
C GLU A 141 -23.29 7.83 18.91
N TYR A 142 -22.37 7.43 18.03
CA TYR A 142 -21.35 8.27 17.41
C TYR A 142 -21.60 8.33 15.91
N THR A 143 -21.44 9.51 15.32
CA THR A 143 -21.53 9.74 13.88
C THR A 143 -20.16 10.21 13.38
N LEU A 144 -19.69 9.56 12.32
CA LEU A 144 -18.41 9.76 11.65
C LEU A 144 -18.65 10.36 10.26
N ALA A 145 -17.58 10.81 9.60
CA ALA A 145 -17.63 11.19 8.19
C ALA A 145 -18.06 10.01 7.30
N THR A 146 -18.92 10.23 6.30
CA THR A 146 -19.29 9.22 5.28
C THR A 146 -18.44 9.38 4.01
N ASN A 147 -17.13 9.37 4.19
CA ASN A 147 -16.12 9.60 3.14
C ASN A 147 -16.09 8.53 2.03
N ASN A 148 -16.88 7.46 2.14
CA ASN A 148 -17.16 6.50 1.08
C ASN A 148 -18.68 6.22 1.02
N ASP A 149 -19.45 7.22 0.59
CA ASP A 149 -20.91 7.24 0.55
C ASP A 149 -21.56 5.87 0.23
N PRO A 150 -22.50 5.37 1.06
CA PRO A 150 -23.08 6.01 2.25
C PRO A 150 -22.29 5.74 3.55
N ASN A 151 -21.06 5.22 3.47
CA ASN A 151 -20.32 4.62 4.58
C ASN A 151 -19.10 5.44 4.99
N HIS A 152 -18.63 5.22 6.22
CA HIS A 152 -17.30 5.64 6.66
C HIS A 152 -16.25 4.63 6.22
N LEU A 153 -15.05 5.08 5.89
CA LEU A 153 -13.96 4.26 5.37
C LEU A 153 -12.58 4.70 5.90
N HIS A 154 -11.77 3.73 6.36
CA HIS A 154 -10.34 3.86 6.71
C HIS A 154 -9.98 4.95 7.73
N GLY A 155 -10.96 5.44 8.51
CA GLY A 155 -10.76 6.41 9.58
C GLY A 155 -11.31 7.81 9.30
N GLY A 156 -11.78 8.08 8.08
CA GLY A 156 -12.52 9.30 7.75
C GLY A 156 -11.86 10.18 6.70
N ASP A 157 -12.28 11.44 6.64
CA ASP A 157 -11.79 12.40 5.65
C ASP A 157 -10.32 12.71 5.91
N GLU A 158 -9.96 13.08 7.14
CA GLU A 158 -8.59 13.32 7.58
C GLU A 158 -8.10 12.18 8.48
N GLY A 159 -8.17 10.94 7.96
CA GLY A 159 -7.68 9.73 8.62
C GLY A 159 -6.16 9.67 8.84
N PHE A 160 -5.69 8.60 9.51
CA PHE A 160 -4.30 8.45 9.96
C PHE A 160 -3.26 8.46 8.83
N ASN A 161 -3.64 8.06 7.62
CA ASN A 161 -2.81 8.08 6.42
C ASN A 161 -2.39 9.50 5.98
N LYS A 162 -3.12 10.54 6.40
CA LYS A 162 -2.84 11.95 6.07
C LYS A 162 -2.08 12.71 7.16
N LYS A 163 -1.84 12.08 8.32
CA LYS A 163 -1.20 12.75 9.47
C LYS A 163 0.31 12.69 9.37
N LEU A 164 0.99 13.71 9.87
CA LEU A 164 2.43 13.64 10.13
C LEU A 164 2.67 12.94 11.47
N TRP A 165 3.41 11.85 11.44
CA TRP A 165 3.80 11.10 12.63
C TRP A 165 5.14 11.62 13.15
N MET A 166 5.31 11.66 14.47
CA MET A 166 6.63 11.80 15.08
C MET A 166 7.41 10.53 14.84
N ALA A 167 8.72 10.61 14.63
CA ALA A 167 9.54 9.46 14.27
C ALA A 167 10.74 9.31 15.23
N LYS A 168 11.03 8.09 15.64
CA LYS A 168 12.14 7.74 16.55
C LYS A 168 12.86 6.50 16.00
N GLU A 169 14.14 6.67 15.72
CA GLU A 169 15.00 5.63 15.16
C GLU A 169 15.21 4.48 16.17
N ILE A 170 15.26 3.25 15.66
CA ILE A 170 15.54 2.01 16.38
C ILE A 170 16.81 1.41 15.75
N GLN A 171 17.80 1.09 16.58
CA GLN A 171 19.02 0.42 16.14
C GLN A 171 19.48 -0.50 17.27
N GLU A 172 19.32 -1.80 17.06
CA GLU A 172 19.67 -2.88 17.99
C GLU A 172 20.61 -3.87 17.26
N ASP A 173 21.21 -4.82 17.99
CA ASP A 173 22.20 -5.75 17.41
C ASP A 173 21.63 -6.71 16.34
N ASP A 174 20.32 -6.95 16.33
CA ASP A 174 19.63 -7.91 15.45
C ASP A 174 18.64 -7.27 14.45
N HIS A 175 18.33 -5.97 14.59
CA HIS A 175 17.42 -5.26 13.69
C HIS A 175 17.62 -3.73 13.71
N VAL A 176 17.26 -3.09 12.59
CA VAL A 176 17.09 -1.62 12.47
C VAL A 176 15.61 -1.29 12.26
N GLY A 177 15.20 -0.08 12.61
CA GLY A 177 13.80 0.30 12.48
C GLY A 177 13.47 1.76 12.76
N ILE A 178 12.19 2.08 12.62
CA ILE A 178 11.63 3.40 12.90
C ILE A 178 10.29 3.25 13.61
N GLU A 179 10.18 3.86 14.79
CA GLU A 179 8.93 3.98 15.54
C GLU A 179 8.24 5.28 15.16
N PHE A 180 7.09 5.17 14.50
CA PHE A 180 6.21 6.31 14.25
C PHE A 180 5.20 6.44 15.39
N THR A 181 4.99 7.65 15.91
CA THR A 181 3.99 7.97 16.94
C THR A 181 3.03 9.06 16.47
N TYR A 182 1.73 8.84 16.64
CA TYR A 182 0.69 9.86 16.43
C TYR A 182 -0.23 10.00 17.64
N ASN A 183 -0.62 11.25 17.93
CA ASN A 183 -1.55 11.60 19.00
C ASN A 183 -2.84 12.13 18.39
N SER A 184 -3.83 11.24 18.26
CA SER A 184 -5.16 11.57 17.76
C SER A 184 -6.01 12.14 18.91
N PRO A 185 -6.47 13.40 18.85
CA PRO A 185 -7.22 14.00 19.96
C PRO A 185 -8.63 13.42 20.12
N ASP A 186 -9.22 13.65 21.30
CA ASP A 186 -10.63 13.36 21.58
C ASP A 186 -11.56 14.06 20.57
N GLY A 187 -12.40 13.29 19.88
CA GLY A 187 -13.33 13.78 18.87
C GLY A 187 -12.77 13.84 17.44
N GLU A 188 -11.49 13.49 17.19
CA GLU A 188 -10.96 13.44 15.83
C GLU A 188 -11.76 12.46 14.95
N GLU A 189 -12.17 12.92 13.75
CA GLU A 189 -13.05 12.21 12.81
C GLU A 189 -14.39 11.70 13.43
N GLY A 190 -14.75 12.19 14.62
CA GLY A 190 -15.93 11.78 15.40
C GLY A 190 -15.67 10.67 16.43
N TYR A 191 -14.44 10.18 16.57
CA TYR A 191 -14.09 9.11 17.52
C TYR A 191 -13.89 9.63 18.96
N PRO A 192 -14.46 8.98 20.00
CA PRO A 192 -14.24 9.37 21.38
C PRO A 192 -12.83 9.01 21.86
N GLY A 193 -12.30 9.80 22.80
CA GLY A 193 -11.03 9.56 23.48
C GLY A 193 -9.82 10.09 22.71
N SER A 194 -8.91 10.72 23.43
CA SER A 194 -7.55 10.94 22.96
C SER A 194 -6.88 9.58 22.83
N LEU A 195 -6.13 9.35 21.76
CA LEU A 195 -5.48 8.09 21.45
C LEU A 195 -4.04 8.36 21.01
N THR A 196 -3.08 7.88 21.79
CA THR A 196 -1.69 7.74 21.34
C THR A 196 -1.56 6.40 20.65
N VAL A 197 -1.03 6.40 19.43
CA VAL A 197 -0.72 5.21 18.63
C VAL A 197 0.76 5.24 18.28
N THR A 198 1.44 4.10 18.43
CA THR A 198 2.77 3.86 17.87
C THR A 198 2.72 2.71 16.87
N VAL A 199 3.53 2.81 15.82
CA VAL A 199 3.80 1.75 14.85
C VAL A 199 5.31 1.65 14.66
N ALA A 200 5.90 0.57 15.15
CA ALA A 200 7.30 0.27 14.93
C ALA A 200 7.45 -0.59 13.67
N TYR A 201 8.23 -0.08 12.71
CA TYR A 201 8.69 -0.82 11.55
C TYR A 201 10.11 -1.28 11.81
N THR A 202 10.37 -2.58 11.77
CA THR A 202 11.70 -3.15 11.98
C THR A 202 12.07 -4.12 10.87
N LEU A 203 13.34 -4.10 10.44
CA LEU A 203 13.93 -4.95 9.44
C LEU A 203 15.14 -5.69 10.05
N ASN A 204 15.20 -7.01 9.89
CA ASN A 204 16.29 -7.86 10.37
C ASN A 204 17.02 -8.57 9.21
N ASN A 205 18.08 -9.31 9.52
CA ASN A 205 18.85 -10.12 8.57
C ASN A 205 18.16 -11.43 8.13
N GLU A 206 16.92 -11.70 8.57
CA GLU A 206 16.09 -12.79 8.06
C GLU A 206 15.14 -12.32 6.93
N ASN A 207 15.30 -11.05 6.48
CA ASN A 207 14.44 -10.35 5.51
C ASN A 207 13.00 -10.13 6.03
N GLU A 208 12.80 -10.10 7.34
CA GLU A 208 11.49 -9.84 7.94
C GLU A 208 11.26 -8.33 8.11
N LEU A 209 10.31 -7.77 7.35
CA LEU A 209 9.71 -6.48 7.67
C LEU A 209 8.57 -6.67 8.67
N LYS A 210 8.86 -6.46 9.95
CA LYS A 210 7.87 -6.58 11.04
C LYS A 210 7.24 -5.21 11.34
N LEU A 211 5.92 -5.20 11.49
CA LEU A 211 5.12 -4.06 11.94
C LEU A 211 4.51 -4.38 13.30
N GLU A 212 4.81 -3.58 14.32
CA GLU A 212 4.25 -3.73 15.67
C GLU A 212 3.43 -2.49 16.06
N TYR A 213 2.16 -2.71 16.43
CA TYR A 213 1.20 -1.66 16.76
C TYR A 213 0.94 -1.61 18.26
N THR A 214 1.13 -0.44 18.88
CA THR A 214 0.69 -0.18 20.25
C THR A 214 -0.24 1.03 20.28
N ALA A 215 -1.27 0.99 21.14
CA ALA A 215 -2.16 2.12 21.31
C ALA A 215 -2.67 2.24 22.75
N THR A 216 -2.91 3.46 23.21
CA THR A 216 -3.48 3.76 24.53
C THR A 216 -4.45 4.94 24.43
N SER A 217 -5.63 4.82 25.04
CA SER A 217 -6.64 5.88 25.06
C SER A 217 -7.03 6.31 26.47
N ASP A 218 -7.39 7.58 26.63
CA ASP A 218 -7.91 8.16 27.88
C ASP A 218 -9.40 7.83 28.14
N LYS A 219 -10.10 7.31 27.12
CA LYS A 219 -11.50 6.89 27.18
C LYS A 219 -11.70 5.56 26.46
N LYS A 220 -12.88 4.98 26.62
CA LYS A 220 -13.32 3.85 25.78
C LYS A 220 -13.50 4.35 24.35
N THR A 221 -12.93 3.63 23.38
CA THR A 221 -13.01 3.95 21.95
C THR A 221 -13.00 2.67 21.13
N VAL A 222 -13.24 2.81 19.81
CA VAL A 222 -13.03 1.72 18.84
C VAL A 222 -11.70 1.93 18.13
N LEU A 223 -11.00 0.83 17.84
CA LEU A 223 -9.70 0.85 17.17
C LEU A 223 -9.59 -0.37 16.27
N ASN A 224 -9.21 -0.14 15.01
CA ASN A 224 -8.84 -1.19 14.06
C ASN A 224 -7.79 -0.59 13.13
N LEU A 225 -6.57 -1.14 13.12
CA LEU A 225 -5.43 -0.58 12.38
C LEU A 225 -4.92 -1.61 11.37
N THR A 226 -4.42 -1.12 10.24
CA THR A 226 -3.69 -1.94 9.26
C THR A 226 -2.74 -1.05 8.47
N ASN A 227 -1.67 -1.64 7.94
CA ASN A 227 -0.92 -1.08 6.82
C ASN A 227 -1.63 -1.46 5.50
N HIS A 228 -1.60 -0.57 4.51
CA HIS A 228 -2.29 -0.75 3.22
C HIS A 228 -1.33 -0.87 2.02
N CYS A 229 -0.20 -1.58 2.18
CA CYS A 229 0.68 -1.98 1.08
C CYS A 229 -0.05 -2.77 -0.01
N TYR A 230 0.26 -2.46 -1.26
CA TYR A 230 -0.13 -3.26 -2.44
C TYR A 230 1.13 -3.87 -3.05
N TRP A 231 1.13 -5.18 -3.21
CA TRP A 231 2.31 -5.94 -3.62
C TRP A 231 2.21 -6.37 -5.09
N ASN A 232 3.32 -6.24 -5.82
CA ASN A 232 3.53 -6.92 -7.09
C ASN A 232 4.97 -7.47 -7.12
N LEU A 233 5.10 -8.78 -6.97
CA LEU A 233 6.40 -9.48 -6.94
C LEU A 233 7.16 -9.43 -8.27
N ALA A 234 6.48 -9.15 -9.40
CA ALA A 234 7.10 -8.88 -10.70
C ALA A 234 7.60 -7.43 -10.85
N GLY A 235 7.52 -6.62 -9.79
CA GLY A 235 7.89 -5.22 -9.75
C GLY A 235 6.67 -4.28 -9.79
N ALA A 236 6.75 -3.18 -9.05
CA ALA A 236 5.72 -2.15 -8.99
C ALA A 236 5.39 -1.60 -10.39
N GLY A 237 4.11 -1.63 -10.78
CA GLY A 237 3.66 -1.15 -12.08
C GLY A 237 4.01 -2.03 -13.29
N SER A 238 4.63 -3.20 -13.12
CA SER A 238 5.02 -4.11 -14.21
C SER A 238 3.85 -4.74 -14.99
N GLY A 239 2.64 -4.75 -14.42
CA GLY A 239 1.45 -5.33 -15.03
C GLY A 239 0.45 -5.87 -14.00
N PRO A 240 -0.53 -6.68 -14.45
CA PRO A 240 -1.43 -7.42 -13.57
C PRO A 240 -0.69 -8.46 -12.71
N ILE A 241 -1.25 -8.79 -11.55
CA ILE A 241 -0.72 -9.83 -10.63
C ILE A 241 -1.35 -11.21 -10.86
N LEU A 242 -1.96 -11.45 -12.02
CA LEU A 242 -2.80 -12.63 -12.28
C LEU A 242 -2.01 -13.95 -12.26
N ASP A 243 -0.72 -13.90 -12.56
CA ASP A 243 0.16 -15.08 -12.56
C ASP A 243 0.78 -15.37 -11.17
N HIS A 244 0.54 -14.51 -10.17
CA HIS A 244 1.05 -14.74 -8.80
C HIS A 244 0.25 -15.85 -8.12
N GLU A 245 0.97 -16.80 -7.51
CA GLU A 245 0.39 -17.87 -6.71
C GLU A 245 0.08 -17.37 -5.29
N LEU A 246 -1.13 -17.66 -4.81
CA LEU A 246 -1.60 -17.32 -3.47
C LEU A 246 -2.04 -18.58 -2.73
N GLN A 247 -1.73 -18.67 -1.43
CA GLN A 247 -2.35 -19.57 -0.49
C GLN A 247 -2.78 -18.78 0.77
N LEU A 248 -3.99 -19.03 1.25
CA LEU A 248 -4.57 -18.46 2.46
C LEU A 248 -5.03 -19.59 3.39
N ASN A 249 -4.54 -19.59 4.63
CA ASN A 249 -4.99 -20.53 5.67
C ASN A 249 -6.33 -20.07 6.29
N CYS A 250 -7.39 -20.02 5.48
CA CYS A 250 -8.71 -19.53 5.86
C CYS A 250 -9.82 -20.32 5.14
N ASP A 251 -10.77 -20.89 5.89
CA ASP A 251 -11.85 -21.72 5.35
C ASP A 251 -13.14 -20.92 5.01
N ARG A 252 -13.16 -19.61 5.32
CA ARG A 252 -14.32 -18.73 5.20
C ARG A 252 -13.95 -17.32 4.74
N TYR A 253 -14.94 -16.62 4.22
CA TYR A 253 -14.88 -15.18 3.92
C TYR A 253 -16.15 -14.47 4.41
N ILE A 254 -16.15 -13.14 4.34
CA ILE A 254 -17.29 -12.29 4.70
C ILE A 254 -17.89 -11.72 3.40
N PRO A 255 -19.05 -12.20 2.92
CA PRO A 255 -19.75 -11.59 1.80
C PRO A 255 -20.21 -10.17 2.16
N VAL A 256 -20.07 -9.25 1.22
CA VAL A 256 -20.45 -7.84 1.36
C VAL A 256 -21.60 -7.47 0.41
N ASP A 257 -22.34 -6.42 0.76
CA ASP A 257 -23.28 -5.79 -0.17
C ASP A 257 -22.57 -4.89 -1.21
N ALA A 258 -23.35 -4.32 -2.13
CA ALA A 258 -22.85 -3.42 -3.18
C ALA A 258 -22.23 -2.10 -2.66
N THR A 259 -22.28 -1.83 -1.34
CA THR A 259 -21.60 -0.70 -0.68
C THR A 259 -20.37 -1.12 0.14
N GLY A 260 -20.01 -2.41 0.08
CA GLY A 260 -18.89 -3.00 0.80
C GLY A 260 -19.17 -3.30 2.27
N ILE A 261 -20.43 -3.33 2.71
CA ILE A 261 -20.78 -3.65 4.10
C ILE A 261 -21.01 -5.15 4.27
N PRO A 262 -20.42 -5.79 5.31
CA PRO A 262 -20.69 -7.18 5.65
C PRO A 262 -22.17 -7.53 5.76
N THR A 263 -22.58 -8.59 5.07
CA THR A 263 -23.92 -9.19 5.18
C THR A 263 -24.20 -9.81 6.55
N GLY A 264 -23.16 -10.06 7.35
CA GLY A 264 -23.21 -10.83 8.59
C GLY A 264 -23.00 -12.34 8.41
N GLU A 265 -22.88 -12.81 7.17
CA GLU A 265 -22.54 -14.22 6.88
C GLU A 265 -21.03 -14.49 7.01
N LEU A 266 -20.68 -15.70 7.44
CA LEU A 266 -19.33 -16.27 7.36
C LEU A 266 -19.36 -17.44 6.36
N ALA A 267 -19.38 -17.11 5.07
CA ALA A 267 -19.54 -18.05 3.97
C ALA A 267 -18.29 -18.93 3.82
N PRO A 268 -18.42 -20.23 3.51
CA PRO A 268 -17.28 -21.09 3.24
C PRO A 268 -16.59 -20.68 1.93
N VAL A 269 -15.26 -20.76 1.86
CA VAL A 269 -14.54 -20.61 0.58
C VAL A 269 -14.67 -21.85 -0.30
N ALA A 270 -14.84 -23.03 0.32
CA ALA A 270 -14.81 -24.33 -0.35
C ALA A 270 -15.76 -24.42 -1.57
N GLY A 271 -15.19 -24.63 -2.75
CA GLY A 271 -15.95 -24.71 -4.01
C GLY A 271 -16.41 -23.37 -4.58
N THR A 272 -15.78 -22.26 -4.17
CA THR A 272 -15.97 -20.90 -4.72
C THR A 272 -14.66 -20.38 -5.33
N PRO A 273 -14.69 -19.31 -6.15
CA PRO A 273 -13.48 -18.62 -6.63
C PRO A 273 -12.60 -17.98 -5.54
N MET A 274 -13.01 -18.04 -4.27
CA MET A 274 -12.24 -17.55 -3.11
C MET A 274 -11.45 -18.68 -2.41
N ASP A 275 -11.46 -19.90 -2.91
CA ASP A 275 -10.78 -21.06 -2.31
C ASP A 275 -9.27 -21.06 -2.58
N PHE A 276 -8.54 -20.25 -1.82
CA PHE A 276 -7.08 -20.27 -1.78
C PHE A 276 -6.53 -21.16 -0.66
N THR A 277 -7.26 -22.20 -0.22
CA THR A 277 -6.73 -23.11 0.84
C THR A 277 -5.54 -23.95 0.38
N SER A 278 -5.38 -24.12 -0.94
CA SER A 278 -4.15 -24.53 -1.64
C SER A 278 -3.60 -23.39 -2.49
N PHE A 279 -2.39 -23.56 -3.02
CA PHE A 279 -1.83 -22.62 -4.01
C PHE A 279 -2.67 -22.61 -5.29
N HIS A 280 -3.11 -21.41 -5.68
CA HIS A 280 -3.78 -21.11 -6.95
C HIS A 280 -3.25 -19.79 -7.50
N THR A 281 -3.20 -19.61 -8.82
CA THR A 281 -2.88 -18.30 -9.38
C THR A 281 -4.08 -17.36 -9.23
N LEU A 282 -3.82 -16.08 -8.97
CA LEU A 282 -4.89 -15.08 -8.80
C LEU A 282 -5.81 -14.96 -10.04
N GLY A 283 -5.29 -15.26 -11.22
CA GLY A 283 -6.03 -15.27 -12.48
C GLY A 283 -6.85 -16.53 -12.76
N GLU A 284 -6.66 -17.64 -12.04
CA GLU A 284 -7.26 -18.94 -12.37
C GLU A 284 -8.79 -18.89 -12.46
N GLN A 285 -9.43 -18.15 -11.55
CA GLN A 285 -10.88 -18.09 -11.40
C GLN A 285 -11.43 -16.66 -11.35
N ILE A 286 -10.62 -15.66 -11.72
CA ILE A 286 -10.95 -14.23 -11.57
C ILE A 286 -12.21 -13.81 -12.36
N GLU A 287 -12.45 -14.39 -13.53
CA GLU A 287 -13.66 -14.13 -14.34
C GLU A 287 -14.97 -14.67 -13.71
N GLN A 288 -14.86 -15.49 -12.65
CA GLN A 288 -15.99 -16.06 -11.92
C GLN A 288 -16.36 -15.24 -10.66
N VAL A 289 -15.56 -14.24 -10.30
CA VAL A 289 -15.81 -13.35 -9.18
C VAL A 289 -16.84 -12.28 -9.60
N GLU A 290 -17.95 -12.17 -8.86
CA GLU A 290 -18.90 -11.07 -9.03
C GLU A 290 -18.41 -9.82 -8.28
N GLY A 291 -18.08 -8.74 -9.02
CA GLY A 291 -17.62 -7.45 -8.47
C GLY A 291 -17.30 -6.42 -9.54
#